data_AF-A0A7H9HUQ0-F1
#
_entry.id   AF-A0A7H9HUQ0-F1
#
_cell.length_a   1.000
_cell.length_b   1.000
_cell.length_c   1.000
_cell.angle_alpha   90.00
_cell.angle_beta   90.00
_cell.angle_gamma   90.00
#
_symmetry.space_group_name_H-M   'P 1'
#
loop_
_entity.id
_entity.type
_entity.pdbx_description
1 polymer ?
#
loop_
_entity_poly.entity_id
_entity_poly.type
_entity_poly.pdbx_seq_one_letter_code
_entity_poly.pdbx_strand_id
1 'polypeptide(L)'
;MVDYVSKVKELIKGHQFFQLTASWCPDCVYANSVWKRFGVEDKIHLFDIGDLSGPEREQWRQAFQKVTGSRNLPTVLVDGKFWATESELHRFEAGGTLEQELKKINLLS
;
A
#
# COMPACT_ATOMS: atom_id res chain seq x y z
N MET A 1 -6.97 19.31 -16.94
CA MET A 1 -5.84 18.56 -16.35
C MET A 1 -6.39 17.77 -15.18
N VAL A 2 -6.20 16.46 -15.15
CA VAL A 2 -6.65 15.63 -14.02
C VAL A 2 -5.67 15.82 -12.88
N ASP A 3 -6.15 16.28 -11.71
CA ASP A 3 -5.31 16.39 -10.52
C ASP A 3 -5.27 15.06 -9.77
N TYR A 4 -4.28 14.23 -10.12
CA TYR A 4 -4.06 12.94 -9.47
C TYR A 4 -3.65 13.09 -7.99
N VAL A 5 -3.03 14.20 -7.59
CA VAL A 5 -2.61 14.40 -6.19
C VAL A 5 -3.83 14.53 -5.29
N SER A 6 -4.83 15.30 -5.71
CA SER A 6 -6.09 15.42 -4.97
C SER A 6 -6.85 14.09 -4.90
N LYS A 7 -6.92 13.35 -6.01
CA LYS A 7 -7.52 12.01 -6.03
C LYS A 7 -6.83 11.03 -5.09
N VAL A 8 -5.49 10.98 -5.11
CA VAL A 8 -4.72 10.15 -4.19
C VAL A 8 -5.09 10.53 -2.76
N LYS A 9 -5.03 11.81 -2.40
CA LYS A 9 -5.38 12.28 -1.05
C LYS A 9 -6.79 11.88 -0.62
N GLU A 10 -7.78 11.98 -1.50
CA GLU A 10 -9.15 11.55 -1.21
C GLU A 10 -9.23 10.03 -1.00
N LEU A 11 -8.55 9.23 -1.82
CA LEU A 11 -8.51 7.77 -1.68
C LEU A 11 -7.92 7.33 -0.34
N ILE A 12 -6.75 7.86 0.04
CA ILE A 12 -6.14 7.52 1.34
C ILE A 12 -6.89 8.10 2.53
N LYS A 13 -7.61 9.22 2.35
CA LYS A 13 -8.43 9.77 3.43
C LYS A 13 -9.71 8.95 3.65
N GLY A 14 -10.23 8.34 2.57
CA GLY A 14 -11.39 7.46 2.62
C GLY A 14 -11.10 6.04 3.14
N HIS A 15 -9.83 5.61 3.11
CA HIS A 15 -9.44 4.25 3.49
C HIS A 15 -8.32 4.29 4.54
N GLN A 16 -8.60 3.73 5.72
CA GLN A 16 -7.61 3.63 6.79
C GLN A 16 -6.39 2.80 6.34
N PHE A 17 -6.62 1.65 5.69
CA PHE A 17 -5.56 0.79 5.18
C PHE A 17 -5.61 0.79 3.66
N PHE A 18 -4.54 1.30 3.05
CA PHE A 18 -4.43 1.43 1.60
C PHE A 18 -3.10 0.85 1.14
N GLN A 19 -3.12 0.00 0.13
CA GLN A 19 -1.91 -0.51 -0.50
C GLN A 19 -1.90 -0.18 -1.98
N LEU A 20 -0.82 0.46 -2.41
CA LEU A 20 -0.50 0.62 -3.80
C LEU A 20 0.20 -0.64 -4.32
N THR A 21 -0.41 -1.29 -5.29
CA THR A 21 0.06 -2.56 -5.88
C THR A 21 0.16 -2.46 -7.40
N ALA A 22 0.87 -3.40 -8.01
CA ALA A 22 0.85 -3.62 -9.44
C ALA A 22 0.73 -5.12 -9.73
N SER A 23 -0.21 -5.51 -10.59
CA SER A 23 -0.47 -6.93 -10.93
C SER A 23 0.74 -7.69 -11.48
N TRP A 24 1.70 -6.99 -12.09
CA TRP A 24 2.94 -7.57 -12.64
C TRP A 24 4.09 -7.63 -11.63
N CYS A 25 3.92 -7.11 -10.40
CA CYS A 25 5.00 -6.97 -9.44
C CYS A 25 5.05 -8.17 -8.47
N PRO A 26 6.15 -8.93 -8.43
CA PRO A 26 6.27 -10.09 -7.55
C PRO A 26 6.24 -9.70 -6.06
N ASP A 27 6.78 -8.54 -5.71
CA ASP A 27 6.80 -8.02 -4.33
C ASP A 27 5.39 -7.73 -3.80
N CYS A 28 4.48 -7.36 -4.69
CA CYS A 28 3.07 -7.15 -4.35
C CYS A 28 2.36 -8.46 -4.00
N VAL A 29 2.74 -9.57 -4.62
CA VAL A 29 2.21 -10.90 -4.30
C VAL A 29 2.55 -11.28 -2.87
N TYR A 30 3.77 -10.94 -2.41
CA TYR A 30 4.18 -11.18 -1.04
C TYR A 30 3.34 -10.38 -0.04
N ALA A 31 3.19 -9.06 -0.25
CA ALA A 31 2.35 -8.22 0.62
C ALA A 31 0.90 -8.74 0.71
N ASN A 32 0.31 -9.14 -0.41
CA ASN A 32 -1.04 -9.73 -0.43
C ASN A 32 -1.11 -11.05 0.33
N SER A 33 -0.06 -11.88 0.25
CA SER A 33 0.02 -13.13 0.99
C SER A 33 0.05 -12.90 2.50
N VAL A 34 0.71 -11.83 2.97
CA VAL A 34 0.72 -11.44 4.38
C VAL A 34 -0.70 -11.12 4.84
N TRP A 35 -1.44 -10.30 4.09
CA TRP A 35 -2.81 -9.94 4.43
C TRP A 35 -3.74 -11.14 4.51
N LYS A 36 -3.59 -12.05 3.56
CA LYS A 36 -4.34 -13.31 3.53
C LYS A 36 -4.03 -14.21 4.73
N ARG A 37 -2.75 -14.31 5.12
CA ARG A 37 -2.34 -15.11 6.29
C ARG A 37 -2.94 -14.59 7.60
N PHE A 38 -3.11 -13.28 7.72
CA PHE A 38 -3.72 -12.65 8.88
C PHE A 38 -5.25 -12.48 8.76
N GLY A 39 -5.85 -12.84 7.63
CA GLY A 39 -7.29 -12.70 7.40
C GLY A 39 -7.77 -11.24 7.42
N VAL A 40 -6.93 -10.31 6.98
CA VAL A 40 -7.20 -8.86 6.98
C VAL A 40 -7.30 -8.28 5.57
N GLU A 41 -7.34 -9.12 4.55
CA GLU A 41 -7.46 -8.70 3.14
C GLU A 41 -8.70 -7.83 2.90
N ASP A 42 -9.82 -8.15 3.54
CA ASP A 42 -11.08 -7.39 3.44
C ASP A 42 -10.99 -5.96 4.01
N LYS A 43 -10.01 -5.70 4.90
CA LYS A 43 -9.81 -4.38 5.51
C LYS A 43 -8.92 -3.48 4.66
N ILE A 44 -8.17 -4.04 3.71
CA ILE A 44 -7.13 -3.32 2.97
C ILE A 44 -7.63 -2.98 1.58
N HIS A 45 -7.58 -1.69 1.26
CA HIS A 45 -7.89 -1.23 -0.07
C HIS A 45 -6.67 -1.40 -0.99
N LEU A 46 -6.71 -2.41 -1.87
CA LEU A 46 -5.69 -2.64 -2.89
C LEU A 46 -5.97 -1.78 -4.13
N PHE A 47 -5.07 -0.86 -4.43
CA PHE A 47 -5.14 -0.05 -5.65
C PHE A 47 -4.08 -0.51 -6.64
N ASP A 48 -4.54 -1.15 -7.72
CA ASP A 48 -3.67 -1.69 -8.76
C ASP A 48 -3.41 -0.65 -9.86
N ILE A 49 -2.15 -0.26 -10.03
CA ILE A 49 -1.72 0.61 -11.15
C ILE A 49 -1.17 -0.17 -12.34
N GLY A 50 -1.15 -1.49 -12.26
CA GLY A 50 -0.73 -2.41 -13.31
C GLY A 50 -1.63 -2.34 -14.54
N ASP A 51 -2.94 -2.26 -14.32
CA ASP A 51 -3.96 -2.19 -15.38
C ASP A 51 -4.03 -0.81 -16.08
N LEU A 52 -3.37 0.20 -15.51
CA LEU A 52 -3.36 1.55 -16.08
C LEU A 52 -2.39 1.66 -17.26
N SER A 53 -2.73 2.54 -18.21
CA SER A 53 -1.86 2.89 -19.33
C SER A 53 -0.53 3.49 -18.85
N GLY A 54 0.55 3.30 -19.61
CA GLY A 54 1.89 3.80 -19.24
C GLY A 54 1.93 5.28 -18.80
N PRO A 55 1.32 6.21 -19.57
CA PRO A 55 1.25 7.62 -19.19
C PRO A 55 0.47 7.87 -17.89
N GLU A 56 -0.69 7.23 -17.71
CA GLU A 56 -1.49 7.39 -16.49
C GLU A 56 -0.79 6.80 -15.26
N ARG A 57 -0.14 5.65 -15.43
CA ARG A 57 0.64 5.01 -14.38
C ARG A 57 1.74 5.92 -13.85
N GLU A 58 2.44 6.63 -14.74
CA GLU A 58 3.46 7.60 -14.34
C GLU A 58 2.84 8.80 -13.59
N GLN A 59 1.68 9.30 -14.02
CA GLN A 59 0.96 10.36 -13.30
C GLN A 59 0.56 9.92 -11.89
N TRP A 60 0.03 8.70 -11.74
CA TRP A 60 -0.28 8.13 -10.42
C TRP A 60 0.98 7.95 -9.58
N ARG A 61 2.07 7.40 -10.12
CA ARG A 61 3.35 7.25 -9.40
C ARG A 61 3.88 8.58 -8.89
N GLN A 62 3.84 9.62 -9.72
CA GLN A 62 4.26 10.97 -9.32
C GLN A 62 3.35 11.56 -8.24
N ALA A 63 2.04 11.35 -8.35
CA ALA A 63 1.08 11.79 -7.35
C ALA A 63 1.30 11.08 -6.01
N PHE A 64 1.46 9.76 -6.02
CA PHE A 64 1.80 8.98 -4.83
C PHE A 64 3.12 9.43 -4.23
N GLN A 65 4.17 9.59 -5.01
CA GLN A 65 5.46 10.09 -4.53
C GLN A 65 5.33 11.47 -3.85
N LYS A 66 4.50 12.37 -4.38
CA LYS A 66 4.25 13.68 -3.76
C LYS A 66 3.50 13.59 -2.43
N VAL A 67 2.63 12.60 -2.26
CA VAL A 67 1.80 12.48 -1.05
C VAL A 67 2.46 11.60 0.02
N THR A 68 3.06 10.50 -0.38
CA THR A 68 3.62 9.47 0.52
C THR A 68 5.13 9.57 0.65
N GLY A 69 5.81 10.24 -0.28
CA GLY A 69 7.28 10.28 -0.37
C GLY A 69 7.89 9.04 -1.03
N SER A 70 7.11 7.99 -1.29
CA SER A 70 7.59 6.74 -1.89
C SER A 70 7.16 6.62 -3.35
N ARG A 71 8.12 6.28 -4.23
CA ARG A 71 7.88 5.97 -5.65
C ARG A 71 7.78 4.46 -5.92
N ASN A 72 8.15 3.64 -4.93
CA ASN A 72 8.28 2.20 -5.09
C ASN A 72 6.98 1.46 -4.79
N LEU A 73 6.83 0.29 -5.41
CA LEU A 73 5.75 -0.64 -5.13
C LEU A 73 6.34 -1.90 -4.48
N PRO A 74 5.61 -2.57 -3.58
CA PRO A 74 4.36 -2.13 -2.97
C PRO A 74 4.60 -1.00 -1.94
N THR A 75 3.64 -0.10 -1.81
CA THR A 75 3.62 0.91 -0.73
C THR A 75 2.34 0.74 0.08
N VAL A 76 2.49 0.54 1.38
CA VAL A 76 1.38 0.39 2.33
C VAL A 76 1.24 1.69 3.12
N LEU A 77 0.01 2.19 3.17
CA LEU A 77 -0.39 3.41 3.83
C LEU A 77 -1.39 3.06 4.93
N VAL A 78 -1.18 3.64 6.10
CA VAL A 78 -2.03 3.50 7.27
C VAL A 78 -2.43 4.90 7.73
N ASP A 79 -3.73 5.15 7.85
CA ASP A 79 -4.29 6.47 8.21
C ASP A 79 -3.75 7.60 7.30
N GLY A 80 -3.60 7.29 6.01
CA GLY A 80 -3.06 8.21 5.00
C GLY A 80 -1.56 8.53 5.13
N LYS A 81 -0.83 7.83 6.00
CA LYS A 81 0.63 7.98 6.17
C LYS A 81 1.35 6.76 5.63
N PHE A 82 2.56 6.97 5.12
CA PHE A 82 3.47 5.90 4.78
C PHE A 82 3.77 5.03 6.00
N TRP A 83 3.50 3.73 5.90
CA TRP A 83 3.72 2.77 6.97
C TRP A 83 4.84 1.80 6.63
N ALA A 84 4.72 1.05 5.53
CA ALA A 84 5.70 0.03 5.16
C ALA A 84 5.76 -0.23 3.66
N THR A 85 6.86 -0.84 3.23
CA THR A 85 7.03 -1.51 1.93
C THR A 85 7.19 -3.01 2.14
N GLU A 86 7.34 -3.76 1.06
CA GLU A 86 7.66 -5.20 1.10
C GLU A 86 8.87 -5.50 2.01
N SER A 87 9.93 -4.70 1.93
CA SER A 87 11.16 -4.98 2.68
C SER A 87 10.96 -4.80 4.19
N GLU A 88 10.12 -3.84 4.60
CA GLU A 88 9.74 -3.66 6.00
C GLU A 88 8.82 -4.80 6.47
N LEU A 89 7.88 -5.27 5.62
CA LEU A 89 7.07 -6.45 5.92
C LEU A 89 7.95 -7.69 6.15
N HIS A 90 8.92 -7.94 5.25
CA HIS A 90 9.90 -9.02 5.42
C HIS A 90 10.71 -8.87 6.69
N ARG A 91 11.12 -7.64 7.03
CA ARG A 91 11.88 -7.36 8.25
C ARG A 91 11.07 -7.63 9.51
N PHE A 92 9.80 -7.23 9.54
CA PHE A 92 8.91 -7.54 10.66
C PHE A 92 8.62 -9.03 10.79
N GLU A 93 8.47 -9.72 9.65
CA GLU A 93 8.29 -11.18 9.63
C GLU A 93 9.53 -11.91 10.14
N ALA A 94 10.72 -11.56 9.63
CA ALA A 94 11.98 -12.13 10.07
C ALA A 94 12.26 -11.87 11.57
N GLY A 95 11.80 -10.72 12.08
CA GLY A 95 11.87 -10.38 13.50
C GLY A 95 10.74 -10.95 14.36
N GLY A 96 9.73 -11.61 13.78
CA GLY A 96 8.55 -12.10 14.51
C GLY A 96 7.68 -10.99 15.14
N THR A 97 7.85 -9.73 14.70
CA THR A 97 7.14 -8.55 15.25
C THR A 97 5.97 -8.10 14.38
N LEU A 98 5.78 -8.70 13.21
CA LEU A 98 4.74 -8.33 12.25
C LEU A 98 3.34 -8.29 12.87
N GLU A 99 2.93 -9.35 13.58
CA GLU A 99 1.61 -9.37 14.24
C GLU A 99 1.45 -8.23 15.25
N GLN A 100 2.50 -7.89 15.99
CA GLN A 100 2.47 -6.80 16.97
C GLN A 100 2.32 -5.44 16.28
N GLU A 101 3.06 -5.22 15.18
CA GLU A 101 2.93 -4.00 14.38
C GLU A 101 1.53 -3.87 13.77
N LEU A 102 0.97 -4.97 13.26
CA LEU A 102 -0.40 -5.02 12.74
C LEU A 102 -1.46 -4.75 13.82
N LYS A 103 -1.24 -5.20 15.05
CA LYS A 103 -2.07 -4.85 16.21
C LYS A 103 -1.91 -3.38 16.61
N LYS A 104 -0.70 -2.83 16.58
CA LYS A 104 -0.44 -1.40 16.88
C LYS A 104 -1.19 -0.47 15.93
N ILE A 105 -1.31 -0.85 14.67
CA ILE A 105 -2.09 -0.09 13.67
C ILE A 105 -3.59 -0.42 13.67
N ASN A 106 -4.07 -1.24 14.62
CA ASN A 106 -5.46 -1.72 14.71
C ASN A 106 -5.96 -2.50 13.49
N LEU A 107 -5.05 -3.07 12.69
CA LEU A 107 -5.43 -3.93 11.57
C LEU A 107 -5.89 -5.31 12.08
N LEU A 108 -5.14 -5.85 13.04
CA LEU A 108 -5.49 -7.03 13.82
C LEU A 108 -6.11 -6.62 15.15
N SER A 109 -7.25 -7.21 15.47
CA SER A 109 -7.97 -7.02 16.73
C SER A 109 -7.61 -8.11 17.73
#